data_AF-A0A0V1N973-F1
#
_entry.id   AF-A0A0V1N973-F1
#
_cell.length_a   1.000
_cell.length_b   1.000
_cell.length_c   1.000
_cell.angle_alpha   90.00
_cell.angle_beta   90.00
_cell.angle_gamma   90.00
#
_symmetry.space_group_name_H-M   'P 1'
#
loop_
_entity.id
_entity.type
_entity.pdbx_description
1 polymer ?
#
loop_
_entity_poly.entity_id
_entity_poly.type
_entity_poly.pdbx_seq_one_letter_code
_entity_poly.pdbx_strand_id
1 'polypeptide(L)'
;MMPSSIGSLPQVEAYIYLLVLVFLMKENKHEEAFTCSMNLVLLVQQHSRRSLDPFAAKAYYYYCLINERKGNLPNLIGPLMKRLQSATLHHEVESQAVLTNCLLRAYILQNMYDMAEKLHSKTAFPEDARTSEVARYFYYLGKIQRVRWCLVVLLFCWFISLFHLFSGRVKAIEADYCLAENHFRLALRKCPQHTAAGFRRSVQKFLITVELLLGDSPQRQIFRQEIFKKALMPYKGLAQGSSVELVNFFLKNIIIIKYIIFFLLNKSG
;
A
#
# COMPACT_ATOMS: atom_id res chain seq x y z
N MET A 1 -35.14 33.79 -46.66
CA MET A 1 -33.71 33.85 -46.30
C MET A 1 -33.62 34.22 -44.82
N MET A 2 -33.59 33.23 -43.93
CA MET A 2 -33.24 33.45 -42.53
C MET A 2 -31.73 33.70 -42.49
N PRO A 3 -31.23 34.68 -41.73
CA PRO A 3 -29.80 34.94 -41.65
C PRO A 3 -29.13 33.65 -41.18
N SER A 4 -28.11 33.22 -41.92
CA SER A 4 -27.19 32.15 -41.54
C SER A 4 -26.82 32.33 -40.07
N SER A 5 -27.33 31.42 -39.24
CA SER A 5 -27.20 31.40 -37.79
C SER A 5 -25.77 31.69 -37.37
N ILE A 6 -25.60 32.65 -36.45
CA ILE A 6 -24.43 32.87 -35.59
C ILE A 6 -23.63 31.56 -35.50
N GLY A 7 -22.48 31.49 -36.18
CA GLY A 7 -21.69 30.27 -36.27
C GLY A 7 -21.50 29.70 -34.87
N SER A 8 -21.85 28.42 -34.67
CA SER A 8 -21.83 27.79 -33.36
C SER A 8 -20.45 27.92 -32.75
N LEU A 9 -20.33 28.81 -31.76
CA LEU A 9 -19.10 28.95 -31.00
C LEU A 9 -18.89 27.62 -30.27
N PRO A 10 -17.75 26.92 -30.48
CA PRO A 10 -17.52 25.60 -29.91
C PRO A 10 -17.58 25.61 -28.38
N GLN A 11 -17.38 26.78 -27.75
CA GLN A 11 -17.56 26.95 -26.30
C GLN A 11 -19.02 26.78 -25.86
N VAL A 12 -19.97 27.33 -26.62
CA VAL A 12 -21.40 27.26 -26.30
C VAL A 12 -21.88 25.82 -26.44
N GLU A 13 -21.46 25.16 -27.52
CA GLU A 13 -21.78 23.76 -27.75
C GLU A 13 -21.20 22.85 -26.65
N ALA A 14 -19.92 23.02 -26.28
CA ALA A 14 -19.31 22.29 -25.18
C ALA A 14 -20.03 22.51 -23.84
N TYR A 15 -20.48 23.74 -23.57
CA TYR A 15 -21.23 24.05 -22.35
C TYR A 15 -22.59 23.36 -22.31
N ILE A 16 -23.33 23.35 -23.42
CA ILE A 16 -24.62 22.63 -23.52
C ILE A 16 -24.41 21.13 -23.29
N TYR A 17 -23.40 20.52 -23.91
CA TYR A 17 -23.06 19.12 -23.67
C TYR A 17 -22.73 18.83 -22.20
N LEU A 18 -21.97 19.72 -21.52
CA LEU A 18 -21.68 19.56 -20.10
C LEU A 18 -22.93 19.62 -19.23
N LEU A 19 -23.88 20.51 -19.52
CA LEU A 19 -25.15 20.58 -18.81
C LEU A 19 -25.98 19.30 -18.99
N VAL A 20 -26.07 18.80 -20.22
CA VAL A 20 -26.77 17.54 -20.53
C VAL A 20 -26.11 16.37 -19.81
N LEU A 21 -24.77 16.30 -19.77
CA LEU A 21 -24.04 15.26 -19.03
C LEU A 21 -24.33 15.30 -17.53
N VAL A 22 -24.36 16.49 -16.92
CA VAL A 22 -24.70 16.63 -15.49
C VAL A 22 -26.12 16.13 -15.22
N PHE A 23 -27.08 16.46 -16.10
CA PHE A 23 -28.45 15.98 -16.00
C PHE A 23 -28.55 14.45 -16.14
N LEU A 24 -27.95 13.87 -17.18
CA LEU A 24 -27.96 12.42 -17.41
C LEU A 24 -27.29 11.63 -16.28
N MET A 25 -26.24 12.20 -15.68
CA MET A 25 -25.55 11.61 -14.54
C MET A 25 -26.38 11.66 -13.25
N LYS A 26 -27.27 12.65 -13.11
CA LYS A 26 -28.24 12.74 -12.02
C LYS A 26 -29.35 11.69 -12.18
N GLU A 27 -29.84 11.49 -13.40
CA GLU A 27 -30.86 10.47 -13.74
C GLU A 27 -30.30 9.03 -13.85
N ASN A 28 -29.00 8.83 -13.59
CA ASN A 28 -28.30 7.52 -13.68
C ASN A 28 -28.42 6.81 -15.05
N LYS A 29 -28.65 7.55 -16.13
CA LYS A 29 -28.67 6.98 -17.49
C LYS A 29 -27.25 6.83 -18.05
N HIS A 30 -26.57 5.74 -17.70
CA HIS A 30 -25.13 5.55 -18.01
C HIS A 30 -24.82 5.34 -19.51
N GLU A 31 -25.72 4.72 -20.27
CA GLU A 31 -25.51 4.48 -21.71
C GLU A 31 -25.60 5.78 -22.53
N GLU A 32 -26.68 6.55 -22.35
CA GLU A 32 -26.86 7.85 -23.00
C GLU A 32 -25.76 8.84 -22.62
N ALA A 33 -25.38 8.86 -21.33
CA ALA A 33 -24.29 9.69 -20.84
C ALA A 33 -22.95 9.36 -21.51
N PHE A 34 -22.67 8.07 -21.77
CA PHE A 34 -21.45 7.66 -22.44
C PHE A 34 -21.39 8.17 -23.88
N THR A 35 -22.45 7.98 -24.67
CA THR A 35 -22.54 8.48 -26.05
C THR A 35 -22.38 10.00 -26.10
N CYS A 36 -23.06 10.71 -25.19
CA CYS A 36 -22.94 12.16 -25.05
C CYS A 36 -21.49 12.59 -24.71
N SER A 37 -20.83 11.89 -23.78
CA SER A 37 -19.46 12.19 -23.37
C SER A 37 -18.43 11.93 -24.47
N MET A 38 -18.66 10.90 -25.29
CA MET A 38 -17.81 10.59 -26.45
C MET A 38 -17.90 11.70 -27.49
N ASN A 39 -19.11 12.15 -27.81
CA ASN A 39 -19.33 13.27 -28.74
C ASN A 39 -18.67 14.56 -28.24
N LEU A 40 -18.76 14.84 -26.94
CA LEU A 40 -18.10 15.99 -26.33
C LEU A 40 -16.57 15.91 -26.44
N VAL A 41 -15.98 14.74 -26.18
CA VAL A 41 -14.53 14.55 -26.32
C VAL A 41 -14.08 14.72 -27.77
N LEU A 42 -14.85 14.22 -28.74
CA LEU A 42 -14.57 14.41 -30.17
C LEU A 42 -14.61 15.88 -30.56
N LEU A 43 -15.59 16.64 -30.08
CA LEU A 43 -15.71 18.08 -30.33
C LEU A 43 -14.51 18.86 -29.77
N VAL A 44 -14.09 18.52 -28.55
CA VAL A 44 -12.92 19.13 -27.89
C VAL A 44 -11.62 18.82 -28.64
N GLN A 45 -11.48 17.60 -29.18
CA GLN A 45 -10.31 17.22 -29.97
C GLN A 45 -10.23 17.95 -31.31
N GLN A 46 -11.38 18.25 -31.93
CA GLN A 46 -11.44 18.98 -33.20
C GLN A 46 -11.11 20.48 -33.05
N HIS A 47 -11.40 21.07 -31.89
CA HIS A 47 -11.27 22.50 -31.65
C HIS A 47 -10.31 22.80 -30.47
N SER A 48 -9.02 22.49 -30.64
CA SER A 48 -7.98 22.69 -29.62
C SER A 48 -7.49 24.15 -29.49
N ARG A 49 -8.40 25.08 -29.14
CA ARG A 49 -8.04 26.46 -28.75
C ARG A 49 -7.85 26.56 -27.24
N ARG A 50 -6.87 27.36 -26.77
CA ARG A 50 -6.61 27.58 -25.32
C ARG A 50 -7.84 28.03 -24.51
N SER A 51 -8.77 28.77 -25.11
CA SER A 51 -10.00 29.20 -24.42
C SER A 51 -10.96 28.04 -24.11
N LEU A 52 -10.78 26.88 -24.73
CA LEU A 52 -11.57 25.68 -24.48
C LEU A 52 -10.99 24.81 -23.35
N ASP A 53 -9.78 25.11 -22.84
CA ASP A 53 -9.09 24.27 -21.84
C ASP A 53 -9.94 24.00 -20.57
N PRO A 54 -10.65 24.98 -19.98
CA PRO A 54 -11.50 24.70 -18.81
C PRO A 54 -12.68 23.77 -19.09
N PHE A 55 -13.23 23.85 -20.31
CA PHE A 55 -14.32 22.99 -20.76
C PHE A 55 -13.79 21.59 -21.07
N ALA A 56 -12.63 21.49 -21.71
CA ALA A 56 -11.93 20.24 -21.98
C ALA A 56 -11.62 19.49 -20.68
N ALA A 57 -11.09 20.19 -19.67
CA ALA A 57 -10.80 19.62 -18.36
C ALA A 57 -12.07 19.00 -17.73
N LYS A 58 -13.21 19.71 -17.77
CA LYS A 58 -14.49 19.19 -17.25
C LYS A 58 -15.05 18.04 -18.10
N ALA A 59 -14.91 18.11 -19.43
CA ALA A 59 -15.31 17.04 -20.34
C ALA A 59 -14.58 15.74 -20.02
N TYR A 60 -13.24 15.80 -19.89
CA TYR A 60 -12.44 14.62 -19.55
C TYR A 60 -12.74 14.09 -18.14
N TYR A 61 -13.01 14.97 -17.17
CA TYR A 61 -13.45 14.54 -15.84
C TYR A 61 -14.72 13.69 -15.90
N TYR A 62 -15.76 14.17 -16.57
CA TYR A 62 -17.03 13.43 -16.70
C TYR A 62 -16.88 12.17 -17.55
N TYR A 63 -16.09 12.22 -18.62
CA TYR A 63 -15.76 11.05 -19.43
C TYR A 63 -15.09 9.94 -18.59
N CYS A 64 -14.12 10.28 -17.75
CA CYS A 64 -13.50 9.31 -16.84
C CYS A 64 -14.51 8.75 -15.83
N LEU A 65 -15.33 9.62 -15.24
CA LEU A 65 -16.32 9.22 -14.24
C LEU A 65 -17.39 8.26 -14.80
N ILE A 66 -17.85 8.49 -16.04
CA ILE A 66 -18.82 7.60 -16.70
C ILE A 66 -18.20 6.24 -17.00
N ASN A 67 -16.96 6.22 -17.50
CA ASN A 67 -16.24 4.97 -17.77
C ASN A 67 -15.96 4.16 -16.50
N GLU A 68 -15.70 4.84 -15.37
CA GLU A 68 -15.59 4.19 -14.07
C GLU A 68 -16.90 3.52 -13.65
N ARG A 69 -18.05 4.19 -13.83
CA ARG A 69 -19.36 3.60 -13.53
C ARG A 69 -19.68 2.41 -14.43
N LYS A 70 -19.25 2.43 -15.68
CA LYS A 70 -19.38 1.31 -16.63
C LYS A 70 -18.41 0.16 -16.36
N GLY A 71 -17.32 0.37 -15.60
CA GLY A 71 -16.27 -0.62 -15.39
C GLY A 71 -15.25 -0.76 -16.52
N ASN A 72 -15.28 0.10 -17.55
CA ASN A 72 -14.39 0.05 -18.72
C ASN A 72 -13.05 0.77 -18.50
N LEU A 73 -12.46 0.56 -17.34
CA LEU A 73 -11.23 1.21 -16.87
C LEU A 73 -9.95 0.92 -17.67
N PRO A 74 -9.65 -0.32 -18.15
CA PRO A 74 -8.37 -0.60 -18.81
C PRO A 74 -8.26 0.09 -20.18
N ASN A 75 -9.36 0.19 -20.92
CA ASN A 75 -9.39 0.82 -22.25
C ASN A 75 -9.29 2.35 -22.19
N LEU A 76 -9.50 2.95 -21.01
CA LEU A 76 -9.47 4.39 -20.78
C LEU A 76 -8.03 4.95 -20.71
N ILE A 77 -7.08 4.18 -20.15
CA ILE A 77 -5.74 4.67 -19.83
C ILE A 77 -4.97 5.08 -21.09
N GLY A 78 -5.02 4.28 -22.16
CA GLY A 78 -4.29 4.54 -23.40
C GLY A 78 -4.67 5.88 -24.05
N PRO A 79 -5.97 6.12 -24.34
CA PRO A 79 -6.45 7.41 -24.87
C PRO A 79 -6.13 8.60 -23.96
N LEU A 80 -6.29 8.46 -22.64
CA LEU A 80 -5.99 9.54 -21.70
C LEU A 80 -4.50 9.87 -21.65
N MET A 81 -3.62 8.87 -21.73
CA MET A 81 -2.17 9.09 -21.73
C MET A 81 -1.73 9.87 -22.97
N LYS A 82 -2.27 9.53 -24.15
CA LYS A 82 -2.03 10.28 -25.39
C LYS A 82 -2.49 11.73 -25.25
N ARG A 83 -3.70 11.95 -24.70
CA ARG A 83 -4.23 13.30 -24.48
C ARG A 83 -3.42 14.10 -23.47
N LEU A 84 -2.94 13.48 -22.40
CA LEU A 84 -2.09 14.12 -21.40
C LEU A 84 -0.77 14.60 -22.04
N GLN A 85 -0.14 13.77 -22.87
CA GLN A 85 1.07 14.17 -23.60
C GLN A 85 0.80 15.37 -24.51
N SER A 86 -0.31 15.36 -25.26
CA SER A 86 -0.71 16.52 -26.06
C SER A 86 -1.00 17.76 -25.20
N ALA A 87 -1.65 17.61 -24.05
CA ALA A 87 -1.94 18.74 -23.14
C ALA A 87 -0.66 19.37 -22.60
N THR A 88 0.33 18.55 -22.21
CA THR A 88 1.64 19.02 -21.74
C THR A 88 2.40 19.76 -22.84
N LEU A 89 2.34 19.28 -24.09
CA LEU A 89 2.99 19.95 -25.22
C LEU A 89 2.37 21.31 -25.54
N HIS A 90 1.04 21.45 -25.38
CA HIS A 90 0.33 22.70 -25.65
C HIS A 90 0.25 23.64 -24.43
N HIS A 91 0.84 23.24 -23.30
CA HIS A 91 0.79 23.94 -22.01
C HIS A 91 -0.65 24.22 -21.52
N GLU A 92 -1.53 23.24 -21.66
CA GLU A 92 -2.91 23.26 -21.15
C GLU A 92 -2.93 22.86 -19.67
N VAL A 93 -2.78 23.85 -18.79
CA VAL A 93 -2.61 23.68 -17.34
C VAL A 93 -3.81 22.96 -16.71
N GLU A 94 -5.04 23.31 -17.08
CA GLU A 94 -6.22 22.77 -16.43
C GLU A 94 -6.52 21.34 -16.86
N SER A 95 -6.44 21.06 -18.17
CA SER A 95 -6.59 19.70 -18.68
C SER A 95 -5.48 18.80 -18.18
N GLN A 96 -4.22 19.28 -18.12
CA GLN A 96 -3.11 18.50 -17.58
C GLN A 96 -3.34 18.09 -16.13
N ALA A 97 -3.81 19.00 -15.27
CA ALA A 97 -4.11 18.72 -13.87
C ALA A 97 -5.21 17.65 -13.71
N VAL A 98 -6.33 17.83 -14.42
CA VAL A 98 -7.47 16.90 -14.34
C VAL A 98 -7.12 15.53 -14.91
N LEU A 99 -6.46 15.47 -16.08
CA LEU A 99 -6.05 14.21 -16.71
C LEU A 99 -5.09 13.43 -15.83
N THR A 100 -4.13 14.11 -15.19
CA THR A 100 -3.19 13.49 -14.24
C THR A 100 -3.95 12.89 -13.05
N ASN A 101 -4.88 13.65 -12.46
CA ASN A 101 -5.71 13.16 -11.34
C ASN A 101 -6.58 11.97 -11.73
N CYS A 102 -7.22 12.01 -12.92
CA CYS A 102 -8.03 10.92 -13.44
C CYS A 102 -7.20 9.65 -13.71
N LEU A 103 -5.99 9.78 -14.27
CA LEU A 103 -5.08 8.67 -14.51
C LEU A 103 -4.61 8.03 -13.20
N LEU A 104 -4.18 8.82 -12.21
CA LEU A 104 -3.77 8.31 -10.90
C LEU A 104 -4.93 7.56 -10.22
N ARG A 105 -6.15 8.10 -10.31
CA ARG A 105 -7.36 7.43 -9.81
C ARG A 105 -7.61 6.10 -10.52
N ALA A 106 -7.53 6.06 -11.85
CA ALA A 106 -7.72 4.85 -12.64
C ALA A 106 -6.70 3.75 -12.28
N TYR A 107 -5.43 4.12 -12.06
CA TYR A 107 -4.40 3.18 -11.61
C TYR A 107 -4.66 2.64 -10.20
N ILE A 108 -5.10 3.48 -9.28
CA ILE A 108 -5.46 3.06 -7.91
C ILE A 108 -6.65 2.09 -7.94
N LEU A 109 -7.67 2.37 -8.76
CA LEU A 109 -8.83 1.48 -8.91
C LEU A 109 -8.46 0.10 -9.48
N GLN A 110 -7.47 0.06 -10.37
CA GLN A 110 -6.93 -1.19 -10.94
C GLN A 110 -5.83 -1.83 -10.08
N ASN A 111 -5.52 -1.29 -8.90
CA ASN A 111 -4.42 -1.72 -8.02
C ASN A 111 -3.02 -1.72 -8.67
N MET A 112 -2.81 -0.97 -9.76
CA MET A 112 -1.53 -0.86 -10.46
C MET A 112 -0.69 0.28 -9.88
N TYR A 113 -0.22 0.13 -8.64
CA TYR A 113 0.53 1.17 -7.92
C TYR A 113 1.89 1.50 -8.56
N ASP A 114 2.59 0.50 -9.10
CA ASP A 114 3.90 0.69 -9.74
C ASP A 114 3.80 1.57 -11.00
N MET A 115 2.72 1.41 -11.77
CA MET A 115 2.46 2.24 -12.95
C MET A 115 2.10 3.66 -12.56
N ALA A 116 1.35 3.84 -11.47
CA ALA A 116 1.02 5.17 -10.93
C ALA A 116 2.27 5.93 -10.48
N GLU A 117 3.23 5.23 -9.85
CA GLU A 117 4.49 5.83 -9.45
C GLU A 117 5.35 6.22 -10.65
N LYS A 118 5.46 5.31 -11.65
CA LYS A 118 6.17 5.61 -12.90
C LYS A 118 5.59 6.82 -13.61
N LEU A 119 4.26 6.98 -13.58
CA LEU A 119 3.61 8.17 -14.11
C LEU A 119 4.07 9.41 -13.32
N HIS A 120 3.93 9.40 -11.99
CA HIS A 120 4.33 10.50 -11.13
C HIS A 120 5.80 10.91 -11.30
N SER A 121 6.73 9.96 -11.43
CA SER A 121 8.15 10.25 -11.62
C SER A 121 8.46 10.96 -12.94
N LYS A 122 7.58 10.83 -13.94
CA LYS A 122 7.78 11.34 -15.31
C LYS A 122 6.94 12.57 -15.60
N THR A 123 5.85 12.78 -14.88
CA THR A 123 4.94 13.90 -15.11
C THR A 123 5.19 15.01 -14.09
N ALA A 124 5.53 16.20 -14.59
CA ALA A 124 5.49 17.41 -13.77
C ALA A 124 4.02 17.82 -13.60
N PHE A 125 3.57 17.95 -12.36
CA PHE A 125 2.24 18.50 -12.07
C PHE A 125 2.29 20.03 -12.20
N PRO A 126 1.32 20.67 -12.87
CA PRO A 126 1.32 22.13 -13.05
C PRO A 126 1.18 22.89 -11.73
N GLU A 127 1.99 23.94 -11.53
CA GLU A 127 1.98 24.78 -10.32
C GLU A 127 0.77 25.73 -10.28
N ASP A 128 0.33 26.23 -11.45
CA ASP A 128 -0.81 27.14 -11.59
C ASP A 128 -2.18 26.46 -11.52
N ALA A 129 -2.22 25.18 -11.12
CA ALA A 129 -3.46 24.43 -11.04
C ALA A 129 -4.38 24.95 -9.93
N ARG A 130 -5.70 24.79 -10.13
CA ARG A 130 -6.70 25.09 -9.09
C ARG A 130 -6.38 24.34 -7.81
N THR A 131 -6.49 25.01 -6.67
CA THR A 131 -6.22 24.44 -5.34
C THR A 131 -6.98 23.13 -5.09
N SER A 132 -8.19 23.00 -5.64
CA SER A 132 -8.97 21.77 -5.56
C SER A 132 -8.32 20.58 -6.27
N GLU A 133 -7.68 20.80 -7.42
CA GLU A 133 -7.00 19.74 -8.17
C GLU A 133 -5.68 19.36 -7.52
N VAL A 134 -4.96 20.35 -6.97
CA VAL A 134 -3.73 20.15 -6.19
C VAL A 134 -4.01 19.27 -4.96
N ALA A 135 -5.08 19.56 -4.21
CA ALA A 135 -5.46 18.76 -3.04
C ALA A 135 -5.76 17.30 -3.40
N ARG A 136 -6.47 17.06 -4.52
CA ARG A 136 -6.74 15.70 -5.01
C ARG A 136 -5.48 14.96 -5.43
N TYR A 137 -4.58 15.67 -6.11
CA TYR A 137 -3.30 15.12 -6.54
C TYR A 137 -2.49 14.60 -5.34
N PHE A 138 -2.30 15.44 -4.31
CA PHE A 138 -1.58 15.03 -3.11
C PHE A 138 -2.29 13.92 -2.33
N TYR A 139 -3.62 13.88 -2.33
CA TYR A 139 -4.37 12.76 -1.75
C TYR A 139 -4.07 11.44 -2.47
N TYR A 140 -4.09 11.40 -3.80
CA TYR A 140 -3.75 10.19 -4.56
C TYR A 140 -2.29 9.79 -4.38
N LEU A 141 -1.37 10.77 -4.37
CA LEU A 141 0.04 10.54 -4.11
C LEU A 141 0.25 9.90 -2.73
N GLY A 142 -0.41 10.42 -1.70
CA GLY A 142 -0.35 9.86 -0.34
C GLY A 142 -0.86 8.43 -0.28
N LYS A 143 -1.92 8.08 -1.02
CA LYS A 143 -2.41 6.69 -1.10
C LYS A 143 -1.39 5.75 -1.74
N ILE A 144 -0.76 6.15 -2.84
CA ILE A 144 0.26 5.36 -3.56
C ILE A 144 1.49 5.17 -2.66
N GLN A 145 1.98 6.26 -2.08
CA GLN A 145 3.13 6.23 -1.18
C GLN A 145 2.86 5.34 0.05
N ARG A 146 1.68 5.44 0.67
CA ARG A 146 1.33 4.61 1.84
C ARG A 146 1.45 3.11 1.54
N VAL A 147 0.95 2.66 0.39
CA VAL A 147 1.02 1.24 0.00
C VAL A 147 2.47 0.80 -0.19
N ARG A 148 3.28 1.61 -0.88
CA ARG A 148 4.68 1.30 -1.14
C ARG A 148 5.54 1.28 0.13
N TRP A 149 5.43 2.33 0.95
CA TRP A 149 6.18 2.43 2.20
C TRP A 149 5.77 1.37 3.21
N CYS A 150 4.52 0.90 3.20
CA CYS A 150 4.10 -0.22 4.05
C CYS A 150 4.94 -1.47 3.77
N LEU A 151 5.11 -1.84 2.49
CA LEU A 151 5.94 -2.98 2.09
C LEU A 151 7.41 -2.79 2.50
N VAL A 152 7.99 -1.61 2.24
CA VAL A 152 9.40 -1.32 2.57
C VAL A 152 9.63 -1.31 4.08
N VAL A 153 8.74 -0.68 4.85
CA VAL A 153 8.83 -0.63 6.31
C VAL A 153 8.66 -2.02 6.91
N LEU A 154 7.70 -2.81 6.42
CA LEU A 154 7.51 -4.20 6.88
C LEU A 154 8.72 -5.08 6.54
N LEU A 155 9.31 -4.93 5.35
CA LEU A 155 10.54 -5.64 4.97
C LEU A 155 11.73 -5.22 5.84
N PHE A 156 11.96 -3.93 6.03
CA PHE A 156 13.07 -3.43 6.84
C PHE A 156 12.92 -3.87 8.32
N CYS A 157 11.70 -3.74 8.85
CA CYS A 157 11.31 -4.25 10.16
C CYS A 157 11.53 -5.77 10.29
N TRP A 158 11.19 -6.53 9.24
CA TRP A 158 11.44 -7.98 9.18
C TRP A 158 12.92 -8.32 9.14
N PHE A 159 13.72 -7.67 8.28
CA PHE A 159 15.16 -7.87 8.20
C PHE A 159 15.88 -7.56 9.50
N ILE A 160 15.56 -6.44 10.16
CA ILE A 160 16.18 -6.09 11.43
C ILE A 160 15.79 -7.09 12.54
N SER A 161 14.51 -7.50 12.57
CA SER A 161 14.04 -8.48 13.56
C SER A 161 14.72 -9.84 13.35
N LEU A 162 14.87 -10.27 12.08
CA LEU A 162 15.54 -11.52 11.72
C LEU A 162 17.04 -11.49 12.04
N PHE A 163 17.71 -10.35 11.76
CA PHE A 163 19.11 -10.13 12.14
C PHE A 163 19.32 -10.32 13.64
N HIS A 164 18.48 -9.69 14.47
CA HIS A 164 18.57 -9.85 15.92
C HIS A 164 18.24 -11.27 16.38
N LEU A 165 17.29 -11.96 15.74
CA LEU A 165 17.03 -13.37 16.02
C LEU A 165 18.26 -14.25 15.71
N PHE A 166 18.91 -14.05 14.57
CA PHE A 166 20.10 -14.81 14.20
C PHE A 166 21.28 -14.54 15.14
N SER A 167 21.55 -13.26 15.42
CA SER A 167 22.58 -12.85 16.36
C SER A 167 22.35 -13.41 17.78
N GLY A 168 21.09 -13.40 18.26
CA GLY A 168 20.74 -14.02 19.53
C GLY A 168 20.98 -15.54 19.55
N ARG A 169 20.74 -16.26 18.43
CA ARG A 169 21.02 -17.70 18.34
C ARG A 169 22.52 -18.01 18.37
N VAL A 170 23.33 -17.23 17.66
CA VAL A 170 24.78 -17.38 17.67
C VAL A 170 25.32 -17.16 19.09
N LYS A 171 24.88 -16.08 19.76
CA LYS A 171 25.28 -15.78 21.13
C LYS A 171 24.86 -16.84 22.14
N ALA A 172 23.70 -17.46 21.96
CA ALA A 172 23.27 -18.59 22.79
C ALA A 172 24.15 -19.84 22.60
N ILE A 173 24.72 -20.06 21.41
CA ILE A 173 25.67 -21.15 21.14
C ILE A 173 27.04 -20.85 21.78
N GLU A 174 27.46 -19.59 21.76
CA GLU A 174 28.69 -19.11 22.41
C GLU A 174 28.61 -19.07 23.95
N ALA A 175 27.47 -19.44 24.53
CA ALA A 175 27.15 -19.38 25.97
C ALA A 175 27.06 -17.95 26.57
N ASP A 176 27.02 -16.91 25.75
CA ASP A 176 26.75 -15.52 26.15
C ASP A 176 25.23 -15.28 26.31
N TYR A 177 24.62 -15.86 27.35
CA TYR A 177 23.17 -15.83 27.55
C TYR A 177 22.60 -14.42 27.80
N CYS A 178 23.32 -13.54 28.52
CA CYS A 178 22.88 -12.16 28.75
C CYS A 178 22.79 -11.35 27.44
N LEU A 179 23.76 -11.51 26.54
CA LEU A 179 23.73 -10.83 25.24
C LEU A 179 22.66 -11.42 24.31
N ALA A 180 22.48 -12.75 24.34
CA ALA A 180 21.43 -13.43 23.59
C ALA A 180 20.03 -12.93 23.99
N GLU A 181 19.77 -12.78 25.29
CA GLU A 181 18.51 -12.26 25.83
C GLU A 181 18.20 -10.84 25.31
N ASN A 182 19.19 -9.94 25.34
CA ASN A 182 19.06 -8.59 24.82
C ASN A 182 18.69 -8.58 23.33
N HIS A 183 19.34 -9.41 22.51
CA HIS A 183 19.01 -9.54 21.09
C HIS A 183 17.60 -10.09 20.86
N PHE A 184 17.14 -11.08 21.63
CA PHE A 184 15.77 -11.59 21.49
C PHE A 184 14.72 -10.57 21.94
N ARG A 185 14.98 -9.79 23.00
CA ARG A 185 14.10 -8.67 23.41
C ARG A 185 14.03 -7.58 22.34
N LEU A 186 15.17 -7.23 21.73
CA LEU A 186 15.20 -6.28 20.61
C LEU A 186 14.43 -6.79 19.39
N ALA A 187 14.55 -8.08 19.06
CA ALA A 187 13.79 -8.70 17.99
C ALA A 187 12.28 -8.64 18.22
N LEU A 188 11.81 -8.88 19.45
CA LEU A 188 10.38 -8.76 19.80
C LEU A 188 9.87 -7.33 19.76
N ARG A 189 10.68 -6.35 20.18
CA ARG A 189 10.32 -4.92 20.13
C ARG A 189 10.19 -4.40 18.71
N LYS A 190 11.09 -4.84 17.83
CA LYS A 190 11.13 -4.37 16.43
C LYS A 190 10.12 -5.09 15.53
N CYS A 191 9.58 -6.25 15.93
CA CYS A 191 8.60 -7.02 15.16
C CYS A 191 7.22 -6.33 15.11
N PRO A 192 6.45 -6.43 13.99
CA PRO A 192 5.11 -5.87 13.92
C PRO A 192 4.14 -6.62 14.85
N GLN A 193 3.31 -5.88 15.59
CA GLN A 193 2.48 -6.45 16.66
C GLN A 193 1.40 -7.42 16.15
N HIS A 194 0.74 -7.13 15.03
CA HIS A 194 -0.45 -7.90 14.60
C HIS A 194 -0.18 -8.90 13.47
N THR A 195 0.82 -8.68 12.62
CA THR A 195 0.98 -9.44 11.36
C THR A 195 1.88 -10.69 11.51
N ALA A 196 2.84 -10.68 12.45
CA ALA A 196 3.92 -11.68 12.49
C ALA A 196 3.84 -12.67 13.68
N ALA A 197 2.66 -13.26 13.92
CA ALA A 197 2.42 -14.17 15.05
C ALA A 197 3.41 -15.37 15.11
N GLY A 198 3.74 -15.98 13.97
CA GLY A 198 4.65 -17.12 13.90
C GLY A 198 6.07 -16.79 14.36
N PHE A 199 6.63 -15.69 13.85
CA PHE A 199 7.95 -15.19 14.24
C PHE A 199 7.99 -14.87 15.74
N ARG A 200 7.01 -14.13 16.25
CA ARG A 200 6.91 -13.79 17.68
C ARG A 200 6.88 -15.04 18.56
N ARG A 201 6.13 -16.08 18.19
CA ARG A 201 6.10 -17.36 18.93
C ARG A 201 7.48 -18.01 18.98
N SER A 202 8.22 -17.99 17.87
CA SER A 202 9.57 -18.57 17.79
C SER A 202 10.55 -17.82 18.71
N VAL A 203 10.62 -16.48 18.58
CA VAL A 203 11.50 -15.65 19.42
C VAL A 203 11.15 -15.80 20.91
N GLN A 204 9.86 -15.86 21.25
CA GLN A 204 9.41 -15.99 22.64
C GLN A 204 9.83 -17.32 23.27
N LYS A 205 9.87 -18.42 22.50
CA LYS A 205 10.39 -19.71 23.00
C LYS A 205 11.89 -19.62 23.32
N PHE A 206 12.67 -18.97 22.45
CA PHE A 206 14.10 -18.77 22.69
C PHE A 206 14.34 -17.87 23.90
N LEU A 207 13.59 -16.77 24.02
CA LEU A 207 13.70 -15.86 25.15
C LEU A 207 13.45 -16.57 26.48
N ILE A 208 12.35 -17.34 26.60
CA ILE A 208 12.05 -18.10 27.83
C ILE A 208 13.15 -19.14 28.14
N THR A 209 13.70 -19.78 27.10
CA THR A 209 14.78 -20.76 27.29
C THR A 209 16.04 -20.09 27.84
N VAL A 210 16.40 -18.91 27.33
CA VAL A 210 17.56 -18.14 27.80
C VAL A 210 17.33 -17.58 29.20
N GLU A 211 16.14 -17.05 29.49
CA GLU A 211 15.78 -16.58 30.85
C GLU A 211 15.91 -17.71 31.88
N LEU A 212 15.43 -18.92 31.56
CA LEU A 212 15.58 -20.09 32.43
C LEU A 212 17.05 -20.52 32.62
N LEU A 213 17.90 -20.39 31.59
CA LEU A 213 19.34 -20.68 31.68
C LEU A 213 20.09 -19.68 32.55
N LEU A 214 19.64 -18.42 32.58
CA LEU A 214 20.15 -17.38 33.46
C LEU A 214 19.68 -17.55 34.92
N GLY A 215 18.71 -18.44 35.16
CA GLY A 215 18.10 -18.64 36.48
C GLY A 215 16.94 -17.67 36.78
N ASP A 216 16.55 -16.86 35.80
CA ASP A 216 15.45 -15.91 35.92
C ASP A 216 14.11 -16.56 35.59
N SER A 217 13.07 -16.23 36.37
CA SER A 217 11.71 -16.73 36.13
C SER A 217 11.00 -15.87 35.07
N PRO A 218 10.45 -16.46 33.99
CA PRO A 218 9.79 -15.70 32.94
C PRO A 218 8.47 -15.08 33.41
N GLN A 219 8.10 -13.94 32.82
CA GLN A 219 6.87 -13.23 33.22
C GLN A 219 5.60 -14.04 32.94
N ARG A 220 4.78 -14.25 33.96
CA ARG A 220 3.55 -15.08 33.90
C ARG A 220 2.49 -14.55 32.92
N GLN A 221 2.49 -13.25 32.63
CA GLN A 221 1.53 -12.61 31.71
C GLN A 221 1.71 -13.07 30.26
N ILE A 222 2.93 -13.44 29.86
CA ILE A 222 3.26 -13.86 28.50
C ILE A 222 2.47 -15.11 28.12
N PHE A 223 2.28 -16.04 29.06
CA PHE A 223 1.55 -17.29 28.84
C PHE A 223 0.02 -17.12 28.71
N ARG A 224 -0.52 -15.95 29.10
CA ARG A 224 -1.96 -15.67 29.01
C ARG A 224 -2.37 -15.13 27.64
N GLN A 225 -1.43 -14.57 26.88
CA GLN A 225 -1.72 -13.98 25.57
C GLN A 225 -2.16 -15.06 24.57
N GLU A 226 -3.27 -14.84 23.87
CA GLU A 226 -3.87 -15.83 22.94
C GLU A 226 -2.91 -16.26 21.83
N ILE A 227 -2.06 -15.32 21.37
CA ILE A 227 -1.05 -15.56 20.33
C ILE A 227 -0.04 -16.62 20.76
N PHE A 228 0.30 -16.67 22.05
CA PHE A 228 1.36 -17.51 22.60
C PHE A 228 0.87 -18.75 23.35
N LYS A 229 -0.39 -18.75 23.82
CA LYS A 229 -0.97 -19.79 24.67
C LYS A 229 -0.66 -21.20 24.16
N LYS A 230 -1.07 -21.55 22.93
CA LYS A 230 -0.84 -22.91 22.37
C LYS A 230 0.64 -23.27 22.25
N ALA A 231 1.50 -22.32 21.88
CA ALA A 231 2.91 -22.56 21.59
C ALA A 231 3.79 -22.66 22.85
N LEU A 232 3.39 -22.00 23.94
CA LEU A 232 4.16 -21.91 25.18
C LEU A 232 3.69 -22.85 26.29
N MET A 233 2.60 -23.61 26.11
CA MET A 233 2.12 -24.58 27.10
C MET A 233 3.21 -25.53 27.63
N PRO A 234 4.09 -26.13 26.78
CA PRO A 234 5.18 -26.99 27.27
C PRO A 234 6.18 -26.24 28.15
N TYR A 235 6.52 -25.00 27.77
CA TYR A 235 7.47 -24.15 28.51
C TYR A 235 6.91 -23.64 29.84
N LYS A 236 5.59 -23.50 29.95
CA LYS A 236 4.92 -23.15 31.21
C LYS A 236 5.11 -24.25 32.26
N GLY A 237 5.04 -25.52 31.85
CA GLY A 237 5.30 -26.66 32.74
C GLY A 237 6.76 -26.67 33.22
N LEU A 238 7.71 -26.38 32.32
CA LEU A 238 9.13 -26.27 32.67
C LEU A 238 9.39 -25.12 33.66
N ALA A 239 8.76 -23.95 33.48
CA ALA A 239 8.92 -22.82 34.39
C ALA A 239 8.27 -23.02 35.77
N GLN A 240 7.41 -24.03 35.94
CA GLN A 240 6.77 -24.38 37.21
C GLN A 240 7.47 -25.54 37.94
N GLY A 241 8.36 -26.29 37.25
CA GLY A 241 9.14 -27.38 37.83
C GLY A 241 10.18 -26.88 38.85
N SER A 242 10.49 -27.72 39.83
CA SER A 242 11.46 -27.40 40.88
C SER A 242 12.89 -27.32 40.31
N SER A 243 13.74 -26.45 40.86
CA SER A 243 15.11 -26.19 40.36
C SER A 243 15.98 -27.46 40.23
N VAL A 244 15.67 -28.52 40.99
CA VAL A 244 16.37 -29.81 41.01
C VAL A 244 16.00 -30.69 39.81
N GLU A 245 14.75 -30.66 39.35
CA GLU A 245 14.32 -31.34 38.13
C GLU A 245 14.83 -30.63 36.88
N LEU A 246 14.96 -29.29 36.93
CA LEU A 246 15.60 -28.50 35.89
C LEU A 246 17.05 -28.95 35.67
N VAL A 247 17.86 -29.01 36.72
CA VAL A 247 19.29 -29.38 36.64
C VAL A 247 19.47 -30.82 36.14
N ASN A 248 18.62 -31.77 36.56
CA ASN A 248 18.67 -33.15 36.06
C ASN A 248 18.17 -33.28 34.61
N PHE A 249 17.19 -32.48 34.19
CA PHE A 249 16.76 -32.40 32.79
C PHE A 249 17.84 -31.76 31.92
N PHE A 250 18.50 -30.69 32.38
CA PHE A 250 19.60 -30.04 31.67
C PHE A 250 20.86 -30.92 31.61
N LEU A 251 21.24 -31.64 32.68
CA LEU A 251 22.41 -32.55 32.67
C LEU A 251 22.21 -33.78 31.77
N LYS A 252 21.03 -34.42 31.79
CA LYS A 252 20.72 -35.50 30.83
C LYS A 252 20.58 -34.99 29.40
N ASN A 253 20.18 -33.72 29.23
CA ASN A 253 19.93 -33.13 27.91
C ASN A 253 20.99 -32.13 27.44
N ILE A 254 22.17 -31.97 28.01
CA ILE A 254 23.19 -31.06 27.43
C ILE A 254 23.61 -31.56 26.03
N ILE A 255 23.72 -32.88 25.86
CA ILE A 255 23.94 -33.52 24.55
C ILE A 255 22.69 -33.35 23.67
N ILE A 256 21.49 -33.50 24.25
CA ILE A 256 20.21 -33.41 23.55
C ILE A 256 19.85 -31.95 23.20
N ILE A 257 20.29 -30.92 23.93
CA ILE A 257 20.07 -29.50 23.64
C ILE A 257 21.00 -29.07 22.52
N LYS A 258 22.24 -29.58 22.48
CA LYS A 258 23.13 -29.44 21.32
C LYS A 258 22.50 -30.06 20.07
N TYR A 259 21.91 -31.25 20.20
CA TYR A 259 21.18 -31.94 19.12
C TYR A 259 19.79 -31.35 18.80
N ILE A 260 19.07 -30.77 19.76
CA ILE A 260 17.74 -30.16 19.58
C ILE A 260 17.88 -28.77 18.99
N ILE A 261 18.91 -28.00 19.34
CA ILE A 261 19.25 -26.76 18.63
C ILE A 261 19.63 -27.09 17.18
N PHE A 262 20.39 -28.17 16.94
CA PHE A 262 20.71 -28.69 15.60
C PHE A 262 19.46 -29.23 14.84
N PHE A 263 18.54 -29.90 15.54
CA PHE A 263 17.32 -30.48 14.95
C PHE A 263 16.23 -29.42 14.69
N LEU A 264 16.12 -28.39 15.54
CA LEU A 264 15.26 -27.22 15.33
C LEU A 264 15.83 -26.24 14.28
N LEU A 265 17.12 -26.35 13.93
CA LEU A 265 17.72 -25.64 12.79
C LEU A 265 17.39 -26.30 11.44
N ASN A 266 17.23 -27.63 11.38
CA ASN A 266 17.06 -28.37 10.12
C ASN A 266 15.60 -28.64 9.71
N LYS A 267 14.61 -28.27 10.53
CA LYS A 267 13.18 -28.54 10.25
C LYS A 267 12.37 -27.32 9.82
N SER A 268 13.01 -26.20 9.53
CA SER A 268 12.40 -25.02 8.90
C SER A 268 12.62 -25.06 7.38
N GLY A 269 12.10 -26.11 6.75
CA GLY A 269 11.75 -26.17 5.33
C GLY A 269 10.24 -26.24 5.22
#